data_AF-A0A6H0UBU9-F1
#
_entry.id   AF-A0A6H0UBU9-F1
#
_cell.length_a   1.000
_cell.length_b   1.000
_cell.length_c   1.000
_cell.angle_alpha   90.00
_cell.angle_beta   90.00
_cell.angle_gamma   90.00
#
_symmetry.space_group_name_H-M   'P 1'
#
loop_
_entity.id
_entity.type
_entity.pdbx_description
1 polymer ?
#
loop_
_entity_poly.entity_id
_entity_poly.type
_entity_poly.pdbx_seq_one_letter_code
_entity_poly.pdbx_strand_id
1 'polypeptide(L)'
;MTLSTVPNLDFGAQLISPENRGKLYPVTFSDDLTVTDDRRIVKDGWHLSVQQAAPLTSTDGKTVLRNAIFFREVDGGTLKPLEGGGDLAVYNYVSQAALGVQEIVKPTSNWNKKADGAGFYLKDNGKLKAGDYSTVLTWTLGAGPSQ
;
A
#
# COMPACT_ATOMS: atom_id res chain seq x y z
N MET A 1 -15.44 9.68 -9.90
CA MET A 1 -14.40 8.81 -9.31
C MET A 1 -14.92 8.14 -8.07
N THR A 2 -14.88 6.82 -8.04
CA THR A 2 -15.21 6.02 -6.86
C THR A 2 -14.19 4.90 -6.69
N LEU A 3 -13.87 4.63 -5.42
CA LEU A 3 -13.05 3.50 -5.01
C LEU A 3 -13.97 2.31 -4.72
N SER A 4 -14.00 1.32 -5.61
CA SER A 4 -14.93 0.18 -5.49
C SER A 4 -14.38 -0.93 -4.62
N THR A 5 -13.07 -1.16 -4.67
CA THR A 5 -12.34 -2.12 -3.82
C THR A 5 -10.95 -1.59 -3.50
N VAL A 6 -10.41 -1.98 -2.35
CA VAL A 6 -9.01 -1.76 -1.96
C VAL A 6 -8.37 -3.09 -1.61
N PRO A 7 -7.07 -3.29 -1.86
CA PRO A 7 -6.45 -4.58 -1.65
C PRO A 7 -6.18 -4.77 -0.15
N ASN A 8 -6.43 -5.98 0.35
CA ASN A 8 -5.91 -6.37 1.65
C ASN A 8 -4.40 -6.60 1.54
N LEU A 9 -3.63 -6.09 2.50
CA LEU A 9 -2.20 -6.36 2.61
C LEU A 9 -2.01 -7.59 3.48
N ASP A 10 -1.71 -8.72 2.86
CA ASP A 10 -1.37 -9.95 3.57
C ASP A 10 0.15 -10.18 3.51
N PHE A 11 0.78 -10.25 4.67
CA PHE A 11 2.21 -10.46 4.80
C PHE A 11 2.57 -11.94 5.00
N GLY A 12 1.59 -12.83 4.97
CA GLY A 12 1.71 -14.27 5.06
C GLY A 12 2.13 -14.78 6.44
N ALA A 13 2.39 -16.08 6.53
CA ALA A 13 2.94 -16.72 7.71
C ALA A 13 4.44 -16.40 7.84
N GLN A 14 4.77 -15.32 8.53
CA GLN A 14 6.16 -14.93 8.71
C GLN A 14 6.80 -15.70 9.86
N LEU A 15 7.81 -16.51 9.52
CA LEU A 15 8.62 -17.24 10.50
C LEU A 15 9.44 -16.24 11.33
N ILE A 16 9.11 -16.19 12.61
CA ILE A 16 9.84 -15.41 13.61
C ILE A 16 11.05 -16.23 14.02
N SER A 17 12.22 -15.85 13.53
CA SER A 17 13.48 -16.35 14.03
C SER A 17 14.45 -15.19 14.21
N PRO A 18 15.36 -15.25 15.19
CA PRO A 18 16.37 -14.22 15.39
C PRO A 18 17.23 -13.94 14.13
N GLU A 19 17.40 -14.93 13.26
CA GLU A 19 18.14 -14.79 11.99
C GLU A 19 17.38 -13.99 10.92
N ASN A 20 16.10 -13.71 11.15
CA ASN A 20 15.25 -12.93 10.27
C ASN A 20 15.13 -11.46 10.69
N ARG A 21 15.79 -11.05 11.78
CA ARG A 21 15.80 -9.64 12.21
C ARG A 21 16.33 -8.73 11.11
N GLY A 22 15.58 -7.67 10.82
CA GLY A 22 15.91 -6.72 9.76
C GLY A 22 15.52 -7.18 8.35
N LYS A 23 14.99 -8.40 8.18
CA LYS A 23 14.43 -8.82 6.88
C LYS A 23 13.20 -7.99 6.54
N LEU A 24 13.07 -7.73 5.25
CA LEU A 24 11.89 -7.14 4.64
C LEU A 24 11.08 -8.25 4.02
N TYR A 25 9.79 -8.23 4.29
CA TYR A 25 8.87 -9.23 3.78
C TYR A 25 7.87 -8.55 2.86
N PRO A 26 7.84 -8.94 1.57
CA PRO A 26 6.93 -8.36 0.62
C PRO A 26 5.48 -8.73 0.95
N VAL A 27 4.57 -7.82 0.63
CA VAL A 27 3.14 -8.08 0.70
C VAL A 27 2.68 -9.06 -0.39
N THR A 28 1.65 -9.83 -0.07
CA THR A 28 0.79 -10.55 -0.98
C THR A 28 -0.58 -9.89 -0.98
N PHE A 29 -1.18 -9.77 -2.16
CA PHE A 29 -2.48 -9.15 -2.33
C PHE A 29 -3.52 -10.22 -2.59
N SER A 30 -4.62 -10.22 -1.82
CA SER A 30 -5.75 -11.12 -2.04
C SER A 30 -6.72 -10.63 -3.10
N ASP A 31 -6.76 -9.32 -3.34
CA ASP A 31 -7.78 -8.66 -4.13
C ASP A 31 -7.19 -7.57 -5.05
N ASP A 32 -7.85 -7.35 -6.19
CA ASP A 32 -7.62 -6.19 -7.04
C ASP A 32 -8.34 -4.97 -6.44
N LEU A 33 -7.64 -3.86 -6.18
CA LEU A 33 -8.20 -2.51 -6.18
C LEU A 33 -8.82 -2.18 -7.54
N THR A 34 -10.02 -1.64 -7.49
CA THR A 34 -10.79 -1.21 -8.65
C THR A 34 -11.16 0.24 -8.45
N VAL A 35 -10.65 1.11 -9.32
CA VAL A 35 -11.09 2.50 -9.41
C VAL A 35 -12.02 2.63 -10.59
N THR A 36 -13.15 3.31 -10.40
CA THR A 36 -14.01 3.74 -11.51
C THR A 36 -13.92 5.25 -11.63
N ASP A 37 -13.36 5.74 -12.73
CA ASP A 37 -13.35 7.17 -13.05
C ASP A 37 -14.33 7.46 -14.19
N ASP A 38 -15.41 8.16 -13.86
CA ASP A 38 -16.47 8.62 -14.76
C ASP A 38 -16.32 10.10 -15.16
N ARG A 39 -15.25 10.76 -14.70
CA ARG A 39 -15.02 12.19 -14.97
C ARG A 39 -14.69 12.37 -16.45
N ARG A 40 -15.63 12.98 -17.16
CA ARG A 40 -15.41 13.48 -18.52
C ARG A 40 -14.62 14.79 -18.39
N ILE A 41 -13.47 14.92 -19.06
CA ILE A 41 -12.69 16.18 -19.27
C ILE A 41 -11.54 16.46 -18.27
N VAL A 42 -11.17 15.56 -17.34
CA VAL A 42 -10.03 15.84 -16.45
C VAL A 42 -8.71 15.34 -17.08
N LYS A 43 -7.90 16.27 -17.60
CA LYS A 43 -6.52 15.98 -18.05
C LYS A 43 -5.59 15.58 -16.90
N ASP A 44 -5.99 15.90 -15.67
CA ASP A 44 -5.10 15.87 -14.51
C ASP A 44 -5.01 14.48 -13.84
N GLY A 45 -5.67 13.44 -14.34
CA GLY A 45 -5.53 12.10 -13.75
C GLY A 45 -5.98 12.03 -12.28
N TRP A 46 -5.39 11.12 -11.51
CA TRP A 46 -5.72 10.89 -10.09
C TRP A 46 -4.58 10.17 -9.36
N HIS A 47 -4.62 10.19 -8.04
CA HIS A 47 -3.69 9.45 -7.20
C HIS A 47 -4.40 8.68 -6.10
N LEU A 48 -3.81 7.56 -5.69
CA LEU A 48 -4.23 6.79 -4.52
C LEU A 48 -3.20 6.97 -3.41
N SER A 49 -3.68 7.39 -2.26
CA SER A 49 -2.89 7.49 -1.05
C SER A 49 -3.33 6.46 -0.02
N VAL A 50 -2.41 6.08 0.87
CA VAL A 50 -2.68 5.17 1.97
C VAL A 50 -2.10 5.72 3.27
N GLN A 51 -2.81 5.49 4.35
CA GLN A 51 -2.37 5.83 5.70
C GLN A 51 -2.69 4.69 6.66
N GLN A 52 -1.76 4.38 7.57
CA GLN A 52 -2.00 3.46 8.66
C GLN A 52 -2.46 4.25 9.89
N ALA A 53 -3.74 4.09 10.26
CA ALA A 53 -4.35 4.85 11.35
C ALA A 53 -3.90 4.36 12.74
N ALA A 54 -3.56 3.08 12.87
CA ALA A 54 -3.12 2.47 14.12
C ALA A 54 -1.93 1.54 13.90
N PRO A 55 -1.02 1.37 14.87
CA PRO A 55 0.11 0.46 14.72
C PRO A 55 -0.33 -0.97 14.46
N LEU A 56 0.53 -1.77 13.84
CA LEU A 56 0.28 -3.18 13.63
C LEU A 56 0.29 -3.88 14.99
N THR A 57 -0.84 -4.44 15.41
CA THR A 57 -1.05 -4.91 16.78
C THR A 57 -1.43 -6.37 16.78
N SER A 58 -0.85 -7.15 17.71
CA SER A 58 -1.20 -8.56 17.87
C SER A 58 -2.68 -8.68 18.24
N THR A 59 -3.33 -9.76 17.82
CA THR A 59 -4.75 -10.00 18.10
C THR A 59 -5.07 -10.08 19.60
N ASP A 60 -4.09 -10.47 20.43
CA ASP A 60 -4.20 -10.45 21.89
C ASP A 60 -3.92 -9.06 22.52
N GLY A 61 -3.60 -8.05 21.71
CA GLY A 61 -3.33 -6.67 22.12
C GLY A 61 -2.01 -6.44 22.86
N LYS A 62 -1.20 -7.48 23.09
CA LYS A 62 0.00 -7.38 23.95
C LYS A 62 1.24 -6.86 23.23
N THR A 63 1.29 -7.00 21.91
CA THR A 63 2.44 -6.61 21.10
C THR A 63 2.01 -5.55 20.09
N VAL A 64 2.58 -4.36 20.23
CA VAL A 64 2.34 -3.22 19.34
C VAL A 64 3.60 -2.95 18.54
N LEU A 65 3.52 -3.13 17.23
CA LEU A 65 4.61 -2.92 16.28
C LEU A 65 4.45 -1.55 15.64
N ARG A 66 5.23 -0.59 16.14
CA ARG A 66 5.29 0.75 15.56
C ARG A 66 6.24 0.83 14.37
N ASN A 67 5.85 1.58 13.34
CA ASN A 67 6.63 1.77 12.12
C ASN A 67 7.08 0.43 11.52
N ALA A 68 6.13 -0.50 11.39
CA ALA A 68 6.40 -1.86 10.94
C ALA A 68 6.10 -2.04 9.44
N ILE A 69 5.06 -1.37 8.95
CA ILE A 69 4.64 -1.44 7.55
C ILE A 69 5.18 -0.23 6.79
N PHE A 70 5.78 -0.50 5.65
CA PHE A 70 6.41 0.49 4.79
C PHE A 70 5.93 0.35 3.35
N PHE A 71 5.96 1.46 2.62
CA PHE A 71 5.88 1.46 1.17
C PHE A 71 7.23 1.84 0.56
N ARG A 72 7.58 1.20 -0.55
CA ARG A 72 8.74 1.50 -1.36
C ARG A 72 8.30 1.67 -2.81
N GLU A 73 8.67 2.81 -3.38
CA GLU A 73 8.21 3.23 -4.71
C GLU A 73 8.94 2.50 -5.85
N VAL A 74 10.21 2.14 -5.64
CA VAL A 74 11.10 1.49 -6.62
C VAL A 74 12.11 0.59 -5.92
N ASP A 75 12.73 -0.37 -6.63
CA ASP A 75 13.75 -1.23 -6.02
C ASP A 75 14.85 -0.42 -5.33
N GLY A 76 15.33 -0.92 -4.19
CA GLY A 76 16.37 -0.24 -3.42
C GLY A 76 16.02 1.18 -2.92
N GLY A 77 14.81 1.68 -3.22
CA GLY A 77 14.35 3.01 -2.80
C GLY A 77 14.10 3.10 -1.30
N THR A 78 13.88 4.33 -0.83
CA THR A 78 13.59 4.60 0.58
C THR A 78 12.28 3.95 1.04
N LEU A 79 12.33 3.25 2.17
CA LEU A 79 11.14 2.75 2.86
C LEU A 79 10.44 3.91 3.58
N LYS A 80 9.23 4.25 3.13
CA LYS A 80 8.38 5.27 3.73
C LYS A 80 7.40 4.58 4.70
N PRO A 81 7.42 4.86 6.01
CA PRO A 81 6.49 4.24 6.96
C PRO A 81 5.06 4.69 6.67
N LEU A 82 4.09 3.79 6.85
CA LEU A 82 2.67 4.14 6.74
C LEU A 82 2.09 4.72 8.03
N GLU A 83 2.69 4.38 9.17
CA GLU A 83 2.25 4.87 10.48
C GLU A 83 2.74 6.30 10.71
N GLY A 84 1.86 7.14 11.26
CA GLY A 84 2.22 8.46 11.79
C GLY A 84 2.55 9.53 10.74
N GLY A 85 2.50 9.20 9.45
CA GLY A 85 2.61 10.15 8.34
C GLY A 85 1.26 10.68 7.88
N GLY A 86 1.28 11.77 7.09
CA GLY A 86 0.13 12.14 6.25
C GLY A 86 -0.08 11.15 5.11
N ASP A 87 -1.19 11.30 4.38
CA ASP A 87 -1.55 10.47 3.23
C ASP A 87 -0.36 10.24 2.28
N LEU A 88 0.13 9.00 2.21
CA LEU A 88 1.25 8.64 1.34
C LEU A 88 0.72 8.21 -0.01
N ALA A 89 1.01 8.96 -1.08
CA ALA A 89 0.70 8.56 -2.44
C ALA A 89 1.50 7.30 -2.82
N VAL A 90 0.78 6.23 -3.17
CA VAL A 90 1.35 4.92 -3.56
C VAL A 90 1.08 4.58 -5.02
N TYR A 91 0.18 5.32 -5.66
CA TYR A 91 -0.09 5.18 -7.08
C TYR A 91 -0.51 6.51 -7.68
N ASN A 92 0.05 6.82 -8.85
CA ASN A 92 -0.31 7.99 -9.65
C ASN A 92 -0.77 7.51 -11.03
N TYR A 93 -1.97 7.92 -11.41
CA TYR A 93 -2.50 7.72 -12.74
C TYR A 93 -2.50 9.05 -13.49
N VAL A 94 -1.89 9.05 -14.69
CA VAL A 94 -1.93 10.17 -15.62
C VAL A 94 -2.81 9.77 -16.80
N SER A 95 -3.89 10.52 -17.03
CA SER A 95 -4.78 10.24 -18.16
C SER A 95 -4.07 10.45 -19.49
N GLN A 96 -4.16 9.47 -20.39
CA GLN A 96 -3.52 9.55 -21.72
C GLN A 96 -4.46 10.08 -22.82
N ALA A 97 -5.74 10.34 -22.55
CA ALA A 97 -6.68 10.82 -23.55
C ALA A 97 -7.70 11.82 -22.99
N ALA A 98 -7.97 12.90 -23.73
CA ALA A 98 -9.02 13.89 -23.44
C ALA A 98 -10.43 13.38 -23.81
N LEU A 99 -10.67 12.08 -23.71
CA LEU A 99 -11.93 11.42 -24.03
C LEU A 99 -12.29 10.60 -22.80
N GLY A 100 -13.46 10.84 -22.21
CA GLY A 100 -13.89 10.13 -21.01
C GLY A 100 -13.93 8.62 -21.25
N VAL A 101 -12.97 7.89 -20.70
CA VAL A 101 -12.91 6.44 -20.74
C VAL A 101 -13.15 5.94 -19.32
N GLN A 102 -14.08 4.99 -19.18
CA GLN A 102 -14.20 4.20 -17.96
C GLN A 102 -12.95 3.32 -17.86
N GLU A 103 -12.00 3.70 -17.03
CA GLU A 103 -10.79 2.91 -16.81
C GLU A 103 -10.93 2.04 -15.56
N ILE A 104 -10.72 0.75 -15.71
CA ILE A 104 -10.55 -0.20 -14.61
C ILE A 104 -9.04 -0.38 -14.42
N VAL A 105 -8.46 0.31 -13.46
CA VAL A 105 -7.07 0.06 -13.05
C VAL A 105 -7.07 -1.12 -12.11
N LYS A 106 -6.50 -2.25 -12.56
CA LYS A 106 -6.13 -3.34 -11.66
C LYS A 106 -4.82 -2.97 -10.97
N PRO A 107 -4.69 -3.12 -9.64
CA PRO A 107 -3.47 -2.74 -8.93
C PRO A 107 -2.34 -3.70 -9.26
N THR A 108 -2.69 -4.87 -9.80
CA THR A 108 -1.78 -5.90 -10.28
C THR A 108 -1.20 -5.58 -11.65
N SER A 109 -1.86 -4.74 -12.46
CA SER A 109 -1.44 -4.53 -13.86
C SER A 109 -0.41 -3.42 -14.05
N ASN A 110 -0.26 -2.48 -13.11
CA ASN A 110 0.63 -1.32 -13.25
C ASN A 110 1.36 -0.83 -11.97
N TRP A 111 1.15 -1.38 -10.77
CA TRP A 111 2.02 -1.04 -9.62
C TRP A 111 3.43 -1.62 -9.79
N ASN A 112 3.52 -2.75 -10.49
CA ASN A 112 4.75 -3.56 -10.64
C ASN A 112 5.38 -3.47 -12.03
N LYS A 113 4.96 -2.54 -12.90
CA LYS A 113 5.42 -2.57 -14.30
C LYS A 113 6.77 -1.93 -14.58
N LYS A 114 7.58 -1.52 -13.59
CA LYS A 114 8.91 -0.97 -13.92
C LYS A 114 10.05 -1.03 -12.91
N ALA A 115 9.91 -1.69 -11.77
CA ALA A 115 11.08 -2.02 -10.96
C ALA A 115 10.79 -3.28 -10.15
N ASP A 116 11.72 -4.23 -10.15
CA ASP A 116 11.78 -5.26 -9.11
C ASP A 116 11.65 -4.54 -7.74
N GLY A 117 10.90 -5.04 -6.75
CA GLY A 117 10.94 -4.48 -5.39
C GLY A 117 10.16 -3.17 -5.07
N ALA A 118 9.29 -2.65 -5.95
CA ALA A 118 8.26 -1.69 -5.54
C ALA A 118 7.11 -2.40 -4.79
N GLY A 119 6.55 -1.77 -3.76
CA GLY A 119 5.39 -2.32 -3.03
C GLY A 119 5.42 -2.10 -1.52
N PHE A 120 4.58 -2.87 -0.82
CA PHE A 120 4.48 -2.83 0.64
C PHE A 120 5.36 -3.90 1.29
N TYR A 121 5.94 -3.52 2.43
CA TYR A 121 6.87 -4.36 3.17
C TYR A 121 6.57 -4.33 4.65
N LEU A 122 6.60 -5.50 5.29
CA LEU A 122 6.75 -5.62 6.74
C LEU A 122 8.24 -5.69 7.05
N LYS A 123 8.72 -4.90 8.01
CA LYS A 123 10.10 -4.96 8.50
C LYS A 123 10.14 -5.55 9.90
N ASP A 124 10.88 -6.65 10.08
CA ASP A 124 11.12 -7.16 11.44
C ASP A 124 12.12 -6.27 12.19
N ASN A 125 11.61 -5.59 13.23
CA ASN A 125 12.40 -4.75 14.14
C ASN A 125 12.86 -5.51 15.41
N GLY A 126 12.74 -6.84 15.42
CA GLY A 126 13.08 -7.72 16.53
C GLY A 126 12.04 -7.79 17.64
N LYS A 127 10.88 -7.13 17.46
CA LYS A 127 9.74 -7.16 18.40
C LYS A 127 8.59 -8.06 17.93
N LEU A 128 8.66 -8.60 16.71
CA LEU A 128 7.70 -9.58 16.21
C LEU A 128 7.73 -10.83 17.10
N LYS A 129 6.55 -11.27 17.54
CA LYS A 129 6.30 -12.48 18.33
C LYS A 129 5.27 -13.36 17.65
N ALA A 130 5.25 -14.65 17.96
CA ALA A 130 4.34 -15.59 17.33
C ALA A 130 2.89 -15.19 17.62
N GLY A 131 2.04 -15.24 16.59
CA GLY A 131 0.64 -14.86 16.65
C GLY A 131 0.22 -14.02 15.46
N ASP A 132 -1.07 -13.72 15.41
CA ASP A 132 -1.68 -12.94 14.35
C ASP A 132 -1.58 -11.45 14.67
N TYR A 133 -1.39 -10.63 13.63
CA TYR A 133 -1.34 -9.18 13.74
C TYR A 133 -2.32 -8.56 12.75
N SER A 134 -2.92 -7.45 13.14
CA SER A 134 -3.81 -6.70 12.27
C SER A 134 -3.68 -5.20 12.49
N THR A 135 -4.06 -4.45 11.46
CA THR A 135 -4.23 -3.00 11.49
C THR A 135 -5.25 -2.59 10.43
N VAL A 136 -5.68 -1.33 10.50
CA VAL A 136 -6.56 -0.70 9.51
C VAL A 136 -5.75 0.28 8.69
N LEU A 137 -5.86 0.13 7.37
CA LEU A 137 -5.35 1.08 6.39
C LEU A 137 -6.51 1.89 5.83
N THR A 138 -6.34 3.20 5.80
CA THR A 138 -7.27 4.12 5.13
C THR A 138 -6.70 4.44 3.76
N TRP A 139 -7.54 4.31 2.73
CA TRP A 139 -7.18 4.59 1.35
C TRP A 139 -7.95 5.80 0.87
N THR A 140 -7.25 6.78 0.30
CA THR A 140 -7.82 8.03 -0.17
C THR A 140 -7.60 8.16 -1.68
N LEU A 141 -8.66 8.44 -2.43
CA LEU A 141 -8.59 8.73 -3.86
C LEU A 141 -8.66 10.25 -4.07
N GLY A 142 -7.58 10.83 -4.61
CA GLY A 142 -7.46 12.26 -4.88
C GLY A 142 -7.46 12.58 -6.38
N ALA A 143 -7.98 13.75 -6.74
CA ALA A 143 -7.90 14.27 -8.11
C ALA A 143 -6.51 14.89 -8.38
N GLY A 144 -5.99 14.76 -9.61
CA GLY A 144 -4.65 15.26 -9.94
C GLY A 144 -3.55 14.22 -9.65
N PRO A 145 -2.34 14.34 -10.25
CA PRO A 145 -1.17 13.66 -9.69
C PRO A 145 -0.88 14.22 -8.29
N SER A 146 -0.26 13.43 -7.41
CA SER A 146 0.26 13.96 -6.15
C SER A 146 1.27 15.08 -6.42
N GLN A 147 1.11 16.24 -5.79
CA GLN A 147 2.07 17.35 -5.88
C GLN A 147 3.43 16.99 -5.26
#